data_AF-A0A6P6RZX9-F1
#
_entry.id   AF-A0A6P6RZX9-F1
#
_cell.length_a   1.000
_cell.length_b   1.000
_cell.length_c   1.000
_cell.angle_alpha   90.00
_cell.angle_beta   90.00
_cell.angle_gamma   90.00
#
_symmetry.space_group_name_H-M   'P 1'
#
loop_
_entity.id
_entity.type
_entity.pdbx_description
1 polymer ?
#
loop_
_entity_poly.entity_id
_entity_poly.type
_entity_poly.pdbx_seq_one_letter_code
_entity_poly.pdbx_strand_id
1 'polypeptide(L)'
;MEHVARIAEVESTAAKARLKRGWGVFDIPEADFSAIEVYMAKKVPLTIRVDIQELFPFLLKDPFYRYGVLNMVCNPFSDSRVSLFGSAYLLLKDSLRARTTVATSKENLGPNIRRVGTLDHLWHVLETVSSHEATRIHAVATGRRAKATVSKDSKYSEIQIHGMLDMRKDVAAVVVQHQDLNNPKLGGLVRELSKLYLIPVLTCEELDELLDDRRWSTVVNQRANIIFQETMAVCDTAFHAPYAR
;
A
#
# COMPACT_ATOMS: atom_id res chain seq x y z
N MET A 1 7.45 -8.09 17.57
CA MET A 1 6.39 -8.64 16.70
C MET A 1 5.60 -9.75 17.39
N GLU A 2 6.25 -10.77 17.95
CA GLU A 2 5.56 -11.92 18.58
C GLU A 2 4.54 -11.54 19.67
N HIS A 3 4.89 -10.59 20.55
CA HIS A 3 3.98 -10.10 21.58
C HIS A 3 2.68 -9.51 21.00
N VAL A 4 2.80 -8.71 19.93
CA VAL A 4 1.64 -8.11 19.26
C VAL A 4 0.82 -9.19 18.55
N ALA A 5 1.47 -10.14 17.88
CA ALA A 5 0.79 -11.25 17.20
C ALA A 5 -0.07 -12.08 18.17
N ARG A 6 0.49 -12.45 19.34
CA ARG A 6 -0.22 -13.23 20.36
C ARG A 6 -1.45 -12.50 20.91
N ILE A 7 -1.34 -11.19 21.16
CA ILE A 7 -2.50 -10.39 21.61
C ILE A 7 -3.52 -10.25 20.48
N ALA A 8 -3.05 -9.92 19.28
CA ALA A 8 -3.88 -9.72 18.11
C ALA A 8 -4.67 -10.98 17.75
N GLU A 9 -4.11 -12.17 17.87
CA GLU A 9 -4.82 -13.43 17.63
C GLU A 9 -6.07 -13.57 18.52
N VAL A 10 -5.92 -13.33 19.82
CA VAL A 10 -7.01 -13.41 20.80
C VAL A 10 -8.06 -12.33 20.53
N GLU A 11 -7.63 -11.08 20.36
CA GLU A 11 -8.54 -9.95 20.09
C GLU A 11 -9.29 -10.12 18.76
N SER A 12 -8.58 -10.55 17.72
CA SER A 12 -9.11 -10.78 16.37
C SER A 12 -10.12 -11.92 16.38
N THR A 13 -9.85 -13.02 17.08
CA THR A 13 -10.81 -14.14 17.23
C THR A 13 -12.10 -13.68 17.90
N ALA A 14 -11.99 -12.91 18.99
CA ALA A 14 -13.15 -12.37 19.68
C ALA A 14 -13.93 -11.35 18.82
N ALA A 15 -13.23 -10.49 18.09
CA ALA A 15 -13.83 -9.51 17.17
C ALA A 15 -14.55 -10.19 16.00
N LYS A 16 -13.94 -11.23 15.40
CA LYS A 16 -14.59 -12.03 14.35
C LYS A 16 -15.90 -12.61 14.83
N ALA A 17 -15.94 -13.18 16.04
CA ALA A 17 -17.16 -13.73 16.62
C ALA A 17 -18.25 -12.65 16.83
N ARG A 18 -17.87 -11.43 17.26
CA ARG A 18 -18.80 -10.29 17.37
C ARG A 18 -19.32 -9.86 16.01
N LEU A 19 -18.44 -9.69 15.03
CA LEU A 19 -18.80 -9.29 13.67
C LEU A 19 -19.72 -10.32 13.01
N LYS A 20 -19.46 -11.63 13.16
CA LYS A 20 -20.38 -12.68 12.67
C LYS A 20 -21.79 -12.55 13.24
N ARG A 21 -21.92 -12.25 14.54
CA ARG A 21 -23.22 -12.03 15.17
C ARG A 21 -23.88 -10.75 14.69
N GLY A 22 -23.13 -9.65 14.62
CA GLY A 22 -23.65 -8.35 14.18
C GLY A 22 -23.99 -8.30 12.69
N TRP A 23 -23.22 -8.99 11.86
CA TRP A 23 -23.40 -9.08 10.42
C TRP A 23 -24.30 -10.23 9.99
N GLY A 24 -24.70 -11.12 10.90
CA GLY A 24 -25.72 -12.14 10.64
C GLY A 24 -27.06 -11.55 10.20
N VAL A 25 -27.33 -10.27 10.49
CA VAL A 25 -28.49 -9.53 9.95
C VAL A 25 -28.40 -9.32 8.42
N PHE A 26 -27.21 -9.41 7.84
CA PHE A 26 -26.93 -9.21 6.41
C PHE A 26 -26.65 -10.52 5.65
N ASP A 27 -26.86 -11.70 6.27
CA ASP A 27 -26.63 -13.03 5.66
C ASP A 27 -25.27 -13.18 4.96
N ILE A 28 -24.19 -12.65 5.56
CA ILE A 28 -22.84 -12.77 4.99
C ILE A 28 -22.32 -14.21 5.20
N PRO A 29 -22.01 -14.98 4.13
CA PRO A 29 -21.51 -16.35 4.26
C PRO A 29 -20.16 -16.43 4.99
N GLU A 30 -19.90 -17.55 5.67
CA GLU A 30 -18.58 -17.80 6.31
C GLU A 30 -17.42 -17.69 5.30
N ALA A 31 -17.65 -18.12 4.06
CA ALA A 31 -16.67 -18.02 2.98
C ALA A 31 -16.21 -16.58 2.72
N ASP A 32 -17.08 -15.59 2.93
CA ASP A 32 -16.75 -14.18 2.75
C ASP A 32 -15.83 -13.67 3.87
N PHE A 33 -16.01 -14.15 5.11
CA PHE A 33 -15.06 -13.86 6.20
C PHE A 33 -13.68 -14.46 5.90
N SER A 34 -13.62 -15.70 5.43
CA SER A 34 -12.36 -16.31 5.00
C SER A 34 -11.72 -15.57 3.82
N ALA A 35 -12.51 -15.07 2.88
CA ALA A 35 -12.01 -14.27 1.77
C ALA A 35 -11.37 -12.96 2.26
N ILE A 36 -11.99 -12.28 3.25
CA ILE A 36 -11.45 -11.08 3.88
C ILE A 36 -10.13 -11.39 4.59
N GLU A 37 -10.04 -12.48 5.36
CA GLU A 37 -8.79 -12.90 6.02
C GLU A 37 -7.66 -13.12 5.02
N VAL A 38 -7.93 -13.88 3.95
CA VAL A 38 -6.96 -14.12 2.88
C VAL A 38 -6.56 -12.81 2.20
N TYR A 39 -7.52 -11.91 1.97
CA TYR A 39 -7.24 -10.62 1.36
C TYR A 39 -6.33 -9.76 2.25
N MET A 40 -6.65 -9.61 3.54
CA MET A 40 -5.83 -8.84 4.50
C MET A 40 -4.44 -9.45 4.70
N ALA A 41 -4.34 -10.77 4.88
CA ALA A 41 -3.06 -11.42 5.14
C ALA A 41 -2.14 -11.37 3.90
N LYS A 42 -2.70 -11.64 2.70
CA LYS A 42 -1.88 -11.98 1.52
C LYS A 42 -2.02 -11.05 0.32
N LYS A 43 -3.11 -10.28 0.20
CA LYS A 43 -3.41 -9.54 -1.03
C LYS A 43 -3.43 -8.02 -0.86
N VAL A 44 -3.75 -7.52 0.34
CA VAL A 44 -3.82 -6.08 0.61
C VAL A 44 -2.47 -5.44 0.29
N PRO A 45 -2.40 -4.42 -0.57
CA PRO A 45 -1.13 -3.80 -0.89
C PRO A 45 -0.64 -3.04 0.32
N LEU A 46 0.66 -3.17 0.58
CA LEU A 46 1.31 -2.35 1.57
C LEU A 46 1.78 -1.08 0.88
N THR A 47 1.17 0.04 1.24
CA THR A 47 1.48 1.35 0.66
C THR A 47 1.91 2.31 1.75
N ILE A 48 2.75 3.28 1.41
CA ILE A 48 3.01 4.45 2.25
C ILE A 48 2.77 5.69 1.41
N ARG A 49 1.78 6.50 1.77
CA ARG A 49 1.59 7.84 1.18
C ARG A 49 2.75 8.75 1.55
N VAL A 50 3.24 9.49 0.57
CA VAL A 50 4.41 10.36 0.69
C VAL A 50 4.21 11.64 -0.10
N ASP A 51 4.71 12.74 0.47
CA ASP A 51 4.85 14.00 -0.23
C ASP A 51 6.17 13.96 -1.02
N ILE A 52 6.08 14.11 -2.35
CA ILE A 52 7.25 14.08 -3.24
C ILE A 52 8.22 15.21 -2.88
N GLN A 53 7.70 16.41 -2.63
CA GLN A 53 8.51 17.60 -2.40
C GLN A 53 9.21 17.53 -1.05
N GLU A 54 8.56 16.99 -0.03
CA GLU A 54 9.15 16.88 1.31
C GLU A 54 10.06 15.66 1.42
N LEU A 55 9.61 14.46 1.04
CA LEU A 55 10.32 13.23 1.36
C LEU A 55 11.44 12.88 0.37
N PHE A 56 11.24 13.09 -0.93
CA PHE A 56 12.18 12.57 -1.94
C PHE A 56 13.57 13.21 -1.85
N PRO A 57 13.72 14.51 -1.54
CA PRO A 57 15.05 15.10 -1.31
C PRO A 57 15.85 14.42 -0.18
N PHE A 58 15.17 13.88 0.84
CA PHE A 58 15.82 13.07 1.89
C PHE A 58 16.13 11.68 1.37
N LEU A 59 15.18 11.03 0.69
CA LEU A 59 15.39 9.70 0.15
C LEU A 59 16.48 9.64 -0.91
N LEU A 60 16.79 10.73 -1.62
CA LEU A 60 17.93 10.80 -2.53
C LEU A 60 19.29 10.76 -1.81
N LYS A 61 19.32 11.06 -0.51
CA LYS A 61 20.53 11.10 0.33
C LYS A 61 20.62 9.89 1.27
N ASP A 62 19.48 9.44 1.77
CA ASP A 62 19.36 8.35 2.74
C ASP A 62 18.22 7.41 2.30
N PRO A 63 18.50 6.12 2.00
CA PRO A 63 17.49 5.19 1.54
C PRO A 63 16.50 4.74 2.63
N PHE A 64 16.54 5.29 3.85
CA PHE A 64 15.79 4.75 4.99
C PHE A 64 14.53 5.54 5.39
N TYR A 65 13.41 4.82 5.62
CA TYR A 65 12.12 5.38 6.06
C TYR A 65 11.38 4.44 7.06
N ARG A 66 10.28 4.86 7.73
CA ARG A 66 9.67 4.05 8.83
C ARG A 66 8.14 4.01 8.98
N TYR A 67 7.36 4.98 8.49
CA TYR A 67 5.93 5.09 8.86
C TYR A 67 5.03 5.41 7.68
N GLY A 68 3.81 4.89 7.64
CA GLY A 68 2.87 5.21 6.57
C GLY A 68 1.41 4.86 6.87
N VAL A 69 0.56 5.00 5.85
CA VAL A 69 -0.88 4.72 5.93
C VAL A 69 -1.23 3.54 5.04
N LEU A 70 -2.00 2.58 5.56
CA LEU A 70 -2.44 1.42 4.80
C LEU A 70 -3.56 1.78 3.83
N ASN A 71 -3.32 1.63 2.54
CA ASN A 71 -4.39 1.65 1.53
C ASN A 71 -5.06 0.26 1.46
N MET A 72 -6.05 0.05 2.34
CA MET A 72 -6.71 -1.27 2.52
C MET A 72 -7.43 -1.80 1.27
N VAL A 73 -7.78 -0.94 0.32
CA VAL A 73 -8.56 -1.32 -0.88
C VAL A 73 -7.79 -1.08 -2.19
N CYS A 74 -6.48 -0.83 -2.10
CA CYS A 74 -5.61 -0.58 -3.26
C CYS A 74 -6.15 0.49 -4.22
N ASN A 75 -6.76 1.56 -3.71
CA ASN A 75 -7.27 2.59 -4.59
C ASN A 75 -6.30 3.80 -4.65
N PRO A 76 -5.57 3.98 -5.77
CA PRO A 76 -4.53 5.00 -5.93
C PRO A 76 -5.05 6.44 -5.82
N PHE A 77 -6.27 6.68 -6.29
CA PHE A 77 -6.87 8.03 -6.32
C PHE A 77 -7.81 8.32 -5.18
N SER A 78 -8.57 7.31 -4.74
CA SER A 78 -9.74 7.60 -3.92
C SER A 78 -9.46 7.74 -2.42
N ASP A 79 -8.25 7.38 -1.95
CA ASP A 79 -7.91 7.57 -0.54
C ASP A 79 -7.63 9.04 -0.21
N SER A 80 -8.66 9.86 -0.40
CA SER A 80 -8.75 11.28 -0.13
C SER A 80 -8.62 11.64 1.35
N ARG A 81 -8.66 10.64 2.24
CA ARG A 81 -8.50 10.80 3.70
C ARG A 81 -7.09 11.22 4.06
N VAL A 82 -6.14 10.86 3.21
CA VAL A 82 -4.70 11.03 3.40
C VAL A 82 -4.10 11.93 2.34
N SER A 83 -4.91 12.77 1.69
CA SER A 83 -4.42 13.80 0.77
C SER A 83 -3.42 14.76 1.42
N LEU A 84 -3.45 14.88 2.75
CA LEU A 84 -2.46 15.63 3.54
C LEU A 84 -1.05 15.03 3.51
N PHE A 85 -0.92 13.75 3.17
CA PHE A 85 0.37 13.04 3.11
C PHE A 85 0.94 12.97 1.70
N GLY A 86 0.42 13.79 0.77
CA GLY A 86 0.88 13.87 -0.61
C GLY A 86 0.09 13.01 -1.60
N SER A 87 0.30 13.29 -2.88
CA SER A 87 -0.34 12.63 -4.02
C SER A 87 0.32 11.31 -4.42
N ALA A 88 1.55 11.05 -3.95
CA ALA A 88 2.33 9.86 -4.25
C ALA A 88 2.26 8.82 -3.14
N TYR A 89 2.65 7.59 -3.47
CA TYR A 89 2.91 6.56 -2.47
C TYR A 89 3.99 5.57 -2.91
N LEU A 90 4.70 5.04 -1.91
CA LEU A 90 5.59 3.90 -2.06
C LEU A 90 4.75 2.63 -1.97
N LEU A 91 4.79 1.79 -3.00
CA LEU A 91 4.26 0.43 -2.93
C LEU A 91 5.36 -0.50 -2.42
N LEU A 92 5.07 -1.29 -1.39
CA LEU A 92 6.07 -2.08 -0.68
C LEU A 92 6.02 -3.56 -1.08
N LYS A 93 7.15 -4.25 -0.95
CA LYS A 93 7.25 -5.69 -1.21
C LYS A 93 6.59 -6.52 -0.11
N ASP A 94 6.08 -7.68 -0.49
CA ASP A 94 5.40 -8.61 0.43
C ASP A 94 6.30 -9.10 1.58
N SER A 95 7.62 -9.07 1.42
CA SER A 95 8.58 -9.41 2.49
C SER A 95 8.42 -8.55 3.75
N LEU A 96 7.79 -7.37 3.65
CA LEU A 96 7.54 -6.50 4.80
C LEU A 96 6.35 -6.95 5.66
N ARG A 97 5.46 -7.81 5.15
CA ARG A 97 4.26 -8.26 5.88
C ARG A 97 4.59 -8.82 7.27
N ALA A 98 5.62 -9.66 7.36
CA ALA A 98 6.06 -10.31 8.59
C ALA A 98 6.50 -9.34 9.70
N ARG A 99 6.82 -8.09 9.34
CA ARG A 99 7.23 -7.03 10.27
C ARG A 99 6.31 -5.81 10.21
N THR A 100 5.07 -5.98 9.75
CA THR A 100 4.09 -4.89 9.65
C THR A 100 3.01 -5.08 10.71
N THR A 101 2.70 -4.01 11.44
CA THR A 101 1.49 -3.92 12.26
C THR A 101 0.57 -2.86 11.70
N VAL A 102 -0.72 -3.08 11.87
CA VAL A 102 -1.76 -2.15 11.46
C VAL A 102 -2.43 -1.61 12.71
N ALA A 103 -2.56 -0.29 12.78
CA ALA A 103 -3.17 0.38 13.90
C ALA A 103 -4.32 1.26 13.44
N THR A 104 -5.34 1.38 14.28
CA THR A 104 -6.38 2.39 14.09
C THR A 104 -5.76 3.78 14.28
N SER A 105 -6.05 4.72 13.38
CA SER A 105 -5.53 6.08 13.50
C SER A 105 -5.93 6.73 14.83
N LYS A 106 -5.01 7.50 15.40
CA LYS A 106 -5.21 8.20 16.68
C LYS A 106 -6.34 9.22 16.63
N GLU A 107 -6.59 9.80 15.45
CA GLU A 107 -7.61 10.82 15.23
C GLU A 107 -9.03 10.24 15.27
N ASN A 108 -9.15 8.91 15.24
CA ASN A 108 -10.40 8.18 15.14
C ASN A 108 -10.84 7.49 16.42
N LEU A 109 -10.15 7.76 17.53
CA LEU A 109 -10.28 6.99 18.76
C LEU A 109 -11.58 7.29 19.52
N GLY A 110 -12.04 8.54 19.63
CA GLY A 110 -13.13 8.85 20.57
C GLY A 110 -12.85 8.22 21.95
N PRO A 111 -13.83 7.60 22.64
CA PRO A 111 -13.59 6.83 23.87
C PRO A 111 -12.97 5.43 23.64
N ASN A 112 -12.74 5.01 22.39
CA ASN A 112 -12.21 3.68 22.07
C ASN A 112 -10.68 3.63 22.16
N ILE A 113 -10.18 2.53 22.72
CA ILE A 113 -8.76 2.23 22.83
C ILE A 113 -8.17 1.94 21.45
N ARG A 114 -6.99 2.51 21.16
CA ARG A 114 -6.23 2.23 19.94
C ARG A 114 -6.03 0.73 19.77
N ARG A 115 -6.52 0.18 18.65
CA ARG A 115 -6.35 -1.23 18.31
C ARG A 115 -5.12 -1.39 17.44
N VAL A 116 -4.33 -2.42 17.73
CA VAL A 116 -3.14 -2.77 16.96
C VAL A 116 -3.22 -4.26 16.65
N GLY A 117 -3.07 -4.60 15.37
CA GLY A 117 -3.10 -5.96 14.88
C GLY A 117 -1.93 -6.26 13.94
N THR A 118 -1.80 -7.53 13.58
CA THR A 118 -0.97 -7.97 12.45
C THR A 118 -1.87 -8.19 11.22
N LEU A 119 -1.28 -8.34 10.05
CA LEU A 119 -2.05 -8.59 8.81
C LEU A 119 -2.81 -9.93 8.86
N ASP A 120 -2.31 -10.91 9.62
CA ASP A 120 -2.97 -12.20 9.84
C ASP A 120 -4.10 -12.14 10.89
N HIS A 121 -4.08 -11.12 11.76
CA HIS A 121 -5.00 -10.97 12.88
C HIS A 121 -5.47 -9.52 13.00
N LEU A 122 -6.43 -9.13 12.14
CA LEU A 122 -6.84 -7.73 11.95
C LEU A 122 -8.31 -7.45 12.27
N TRP A 123 -9.11 -8.45 12.69
CA TRP A 123 -10.56 -8.27 12.83
C TRP A 123 -10.95 -7.20 13.84
N HIS A 124 -10.22 -7.08 14.96
CA HIS A 124 -10.45 -6.03 15.96
C HIS A 124 -10.06 -4.64 15.47
N VAL A 125 -9.18 -4.53 14.48
CA VAL A 125 -8.91 -3.27 13.77
C VAL A 125 -10.03 -2.99 12.76
N LEU A 126 -10.45 -3.99 11.98
CA LEU A 126 -11.58 -3.87 11.04
C LEU A 126 -12.90 -3.53 11.73
N GLU A 127 -13.12 -3.99 12.96
CA GLU A 127 -14.32 -3.66 13.73
C GLU A 127 -14.46 -2.14 13.99
N THR A 128 -13.37 -1.38 13.87
CA THR A 128 -13.37 0.08 14.08
C THR A 128 -13.59 0.90 12.80
N VAL A 129 -13.47 0.28 11.62
CA VAL A 129 -13.70 0.98 10.35
C VAL A 129 -15.20 1.23 10.16
N SER A 130 -15.56 2.23 9.35
CA SER A 130 -16.98 2.50 9.08
C SER A 130 -17.63 1.38 8.28
N SER A 131 -18.96 1.23 8.37
CA SER A 131 -19.70 0.21 7.60
C SER A 131 -19.46 0.33 6.09
N HIS A 132 -19.24 1.57 5.61
CA HIS A 132 -18.87 1.83 4.22
C HIS A 132 -17.53 1.19 3.84
N GLU A 133 -16.51 1.33 4.69
CA GLU A 133 -15.22 0.69 4.48
C GLU A 133 -15.28 -0.82 4.58
N ALA A 134 -15.97 -1.34 5.59
CA ALA A 134 -16.15 -2.78 5.77
C ALA A 134 -16.79 -3.43 4.52
N THR A 135 -17.85 -2.81 3.98
CA THR A 135 -18.52 -3.27 2.75
C THR A 135 -17.58 -3.23 1.53
N ARG A 136 -16.69 -2.25 1.46
CA ARG A 136 -15.71 -2.13 0.35
C ARG A 136 -14.62 -3.19 0.45
N ILE A 137 -14.07 -3.39 1.63
CA ILE A 137 -13.09 -4.45 1.90
C ILE A 137 -13.71 -5.80 1.56
N HIS A 138 -14.94 -6.04 1.99
CA HIS A 138 -15.71 -7.23 1.64
C HIS A 138 -15.86 -7.41 0.12
N ALA A 139 -16.29 -6.36 -0.60
CA ALA A 139 -16.45 -6.41 -2.05
C ALA A 139 -15.14 -6.71 -2.79
N VAL A 140 -14.01 -6.14 -2.35
CA VAL A 140 -12.69 -6.42 -2.94
C VAL A 140 -12.21 -7.83 -2.59
N ALA A 141 -12.35 -8.22 -1.32
CA ALA A 141 -11.90 -9.53 -0.83
C ALA A 141 -12.63 -10.69 -1.51
N THR A 142 -13.92 -10.53 -1.76
CA THR A 142 -14.78 -11.52 -2.45
C THR A 142 -14.69 -11.45 -3.97
N GLY A 143 -13.92 -10.52 -4.53
CA GLY A 143 -13.79 -10.34 -5.98
C GLY A 143 -15.03 -9.74 -6.65
N ARG A 144 -16.02 -9.26 -5.87
CA ARG A 144 -17.17 -8.50 -6.40
C ARG A 144 -16.73 -7.17 -7.01
N ARG A 145 -15.56 -6.65 -6.62
CA ARG A 145 -14.90 -5.49 -7.21
C ARG A 145 -13.38 -5.68 -7.27
N ALA A 146 -12.73 -5.18 -8.31
CA ALA A 146 -11.26 -5.13 -8.38
C ALA A 146 -10.67 -4.04 -7.47
N LYS A 147 -11.36 -2.90 -7.38
CA LYS A 147 -11.01 -1.73 -6.55
C LYS A 147 -12.26 -1.11 -5.91
N ALA A 148 -12.09 -0.35 -4.83
CA ALA A 148 -13.20 0.35 -4.18
C ALA A 148 -12.91 1.86 -4.06
N THR A 149 -13.87 2.70 -4.44
CA THR A 149 -13.80 4.13 -4.20
C THR A 149 -13.91 4.41 -2.71
N VAL A 150 -12.89 5.00 -2.12
CA VAL A 150 -12.89 5.49 -0.74
C VAL A 150 -13.59 6.85 -0.71
N SER A 151 -14.37 7.08 0.35
CA SER A 151 -15.05 8.35 0.62
C SER A 151 -14.19 9.18 1.58
N LYS A 152 -14.40 10.50 1.60
CA LYS A 152 -13.88 11.35 2.67
C LYS A 152 -14.48 10.89 4.00
N ASP A 153 -13.78 10.02 4.70
CA ASP A 153 -14.06 9.60 6.07
C ASP A 153 -12.77 9.84 6.86
N SER A 154 -12.86 10.39 8.07
CA SER A 154 -11.67 10.65 8.89
C SER A 154 -11.02 9.35 9.36
N LYS A 155 -11.74 8.22 9.29
CA LYS A 155 -11.29 6.89 9.70
C LYS A 155 -10.32 6.28 8.70
N TYR A 156 -9.06 6.10 9.10
CA TYR A 156 -8.04 5.37 8.35
C TYR A 156 -7.21 4.47 9.27
N SER A 157 -6.54 3.49 8.67
CA SER A 157 -5.62 2.60 9.37
C SER A 157 -4.17 2.93 9.01
N GLU A 158 -3.35 3.09 10.04
CA GLU A 158 -1.91 3.34 9.92
C GLU A 158 -1.17 2.01 9.76
N ILE A 159 -0.14 1.97 8.91
CA ILE A 159 0.86 0.90 8.96
C ILE A 159 2.10 1.36 9.71
N GLN A 160 2.62 0.43 10.51
CA GLN A 160 3.90 0.58 11.18
C GLN A 160 4.80 -0.57 10.76
N ILE A 161 5.96 -0.21 10.20
CA ILE A 161 6.96 -1.17 9.78
C ILE A 161 7.99 -1.25 10.88
N HIS A 162 8.20 -2.46 11.40
CA HIS A 162 9.13 -2.70 12.49
C HIS A 162 10.55 -2.81 11.91
N GLY A 163 11.37 -1.83 12.24
CA GLY A 163 12.72 -1.65 11.68
C GLY A 163 12.76 -0.64 10.54
N MET A 164 13.94 -0.44 9.96
CA MET A 164 14.12 0.50 8.85
C MET A 164 13.57 -0.10 7.55
N LEU A 165 12.77 0.69 6.82
CA LEU A 165 12.44 0.43 5.42
C LEU A 165 13.62 0.92 4.58
N ASP A 166 14.15 0.06 3.72
CA ASP A 166 15.22 0.39 2.79
C ASP A 166 14.66 0.48 1.37
N MET A 167 14.77 1.64 0.71
CA MET A 167 14.28 1.86 -0.66
C MET A 167 14.73 0.75 -1.63
N ARG A 168 15.97 0.28 -1.53
CA ARG A 168 16.57 -0.70 -2.45
C ARG A 168 15.96 -2.09 -2.29
N LYS A 169 15.61 -2.43 -1.05
CA LYS A 169 15.17 -3.79 -0.69
C LYS A 169 13.66 -3.90 -0.63
N ASP A 170 13.02 -2.92 -0.02
CA ASP A 170 11.68 -3.05 0.54
C ASP A 170 10.60 -2.37 -0.31
N VAL A 171 10.98 -1.47 -1.22
CA VAL A 171 10.05 -0.78 -2.13
C VAL A 171 9.95 -1.50 -3.46
N ALA A 172 8.72 -1.78 -3.88
CA ALA A 172 8.39 -2.43 -5.13
C ALA A 172 8.21 -1.43 -6.27
N ALA A 173 7.57 -0.29 -6.00
CA ALA A 173 7.34 0.78 -6.98
C ALA A 173 7.12 2.13 -6.27
N VAL A 174 7.39 3.21 -6.99
CA VAL A 174 6.92 4.55 -6.67
C VAL A 174 5.70 4.82 -7.52
N VAL A 175 4.57 5.16 -6.90
CA VAL A 175 3.34 5.50 -7.62
C VAL A 175 3.02 6.97 -7.43
N VAL A 176 2.80 7.69 -8.52
CA VAL A 176 2.59 9.15 -8.54
C VAL A 176 1.37 9.50 -9.41
N GLN A 177 0.83 10.71 -9.31
CA GLN A 177 -0.17 11.14 -10.29
C GLN A 177 0.52 11.57 -11.59
N HIS A 178 -0.16 11.41 -12.73
CA HIS A 178 0.38 11.79 -14.04
C HIS A 178 0.81 13.27 -14.08
N GLN A 179 0.05 14.15 -13.43
CA GLN A 179 0.38 15.57 -13.32
C GLN A 179 1.69 15.85 -12.57
N ASP A 180 1.99 15.08 -11.51
CA ASP A 180 3.21 15.26 -10.72
C ASP A 180 4.43 14.76 -11.49
N LEU A 181 4.27 13.69 -12.26
CA LEU A 181 5.33 13.15 -13.12
C LEU A 181 5.69 14.09 -14.28
N ASN A 182 4.71 14.85 -14.78
CA ASN A 182 4.89 15.85 -15.83
C ASN A 182 5.35 17.21 -15.30
N ASN A 183 5.23 17.46 -14.00
CA ASN A 183 5.79 18.65 -13.38
C ASN A 183 7.33 18.58 -13.44
N PRO A 184 8.04 19.59 -14.00
CA PRO A 184 9.49 19.52 -14.17
C PRO A 184 10.26 19.31 -12.86
N LYS A 185 9.80 19.91 -11.76
CA LYS A 185 10.45 19.82 -10.44
C LYS A 185 10.15 18.48 -9.78
N LEU A 186 8.86 18.12 -9.65
CA LEU A 186 8.46 16.89 -8.96
C LEU A 186 8.82 15.65 -9.78
N GLY A 187 8.53 15.66 -11.08
CA GLY A 187 8.90 14.61 -12.02
C GLY A 187 10.41 14.41 -12.11
N GLY A 188 11.21 15.47 -11.99
CA GLY A 188 12.66 15.38 -11.85
C GLY A 188 13.08 14.53 -10.65
N LEU A 189 12.57 14.86 -9.46
CA LEU A 189 12.85 14.10 -8.22
C LEU A 189 12.43 12.63 -8.34
N VAL A 190 11.24 12.36 -8.90
CA VAL A 190 10.72 11.00 -9.08
C VAL A 190 11.64 10.18 -10.01
N ARG A 191 12.07 10.76 -11.13
CA ARG A 191 12.97 10.10 -12.09
C ARG A 191 14.36 9.88 -11.51
N GLU A 192 14.90 10.83 -10.77
CA GLU A 192 16.18 10.67 -10.08
C GLU A 192 16.13 9.54 -9.05
N LEU A 193 15.09 9.52 -8.21
CA LEU A 193 14.90 8.49 -7.20
C LEU A 193 14.76 7.09 -7.83
N SER A 194 13.98 7.01 -8.91
CA SER A 194 13.79 5.78 -9.69
C SER A 194 15.11 5.25 -10.25
N LYS A 195 15.94 6.12 -10.84
CA LYS A 195 17.26 5.75 -11.36
C LYS A 195 18.22 5.34 -10.26
N LEU A 196 18.25 6.07 -9.16
CA LEU A 196 19.17 5.81 -8.03
C LEU A 196 18.94 4.43 -7.41
N TYR A 197 17.68 4.02 -7.28
CA TYR A 197 17.31 2.77 -6.63
C TYR A 197 16.83 1.66 -7.56
N LEU A 198 16.78 1.92 -8.87
CA LEU A 198 16.23 1.03 -9.90
C LEU A 198 14.80 0.57 -9.57
N ILE A 199 13.98 1.50 -9.07
CA ILE A 199 12.60 1.24 -8.67
C ILE A 199 11.65 1.73 -9.78
N PRO A 200 10.67 0.92 -10.18
CA PRO A 200 9.70 1.34 -11.18
C PRO A 200 8.82 2.50 -10.72
N VAL A 201 8.57 3.41 -11.66
CA VAL A 201 7.58 4.48 -11.51
C VAL A 201 6.33 4.08 -12.27
N LEU A 202 5.20 4.14 -11.57
CA LEU A 202 3.87 3.98 -12.11
C LEU A 202 3.09 5.26 -11.87
N THR A 203 2.20 5.58 -12.79
CA THR A 203 1.17 6.57 -12.52
C THR A 203 -0.02 5.89 -11.82
N CYS A 204 -0.73 6.65 -11.00
CA CYS A 204 -1.98 6.21 -10.39
C CYS A 204 -2.98 5.78 -11.48
N GLU A 205 -2.99 6.49 -12.61
CA GLU A 205 -3.82 6.27 -13.79
C GLU A 205 -3.52 4.89 -14.41
N GLU A 206 -2.25 4.61 -14.71
CA GLU A 206 -1.81 3.31 -15.23
C GLU A 206 -2.18 2.19 -14.26
N LEU A 207 -2.01 2.40 -12.95
CA LEU A 207 -2.35 1.37 -11.98
C LEU A 207 -3.86 1.10 -11.96
N ASP A 208 -4.68 2.14 -12.05
CA ASP A 208 -6.14 1.99 -12.09
C ASP A 208 -6.63 1.25 -13.33
N GLU A 209 -6.07 1.55 -14.50
CA GLU A 209 -6.40 0.87 -15.76
C GLU A 209 -5.97 -0.59 -15.72
N LEU A 210 -4.76 -0.87 -15.21
CA LEU A 210 -4.19 -2.21 -15.24
C LEU A 210 -4.72 -3.12 -14.13
N LEU A 211 -5.19 -2.56 -13.02
CA LEU A 211 -5.76 -3.32 -11.90
C LEU A 211 -7.13 -3.92 -12.19
N ASP A 212 -7.89 -3.34 -13.14
CA ASP A 212 -9.20 -3.88 -13.49
C ASP A 212 -9.09 -5.32 -14.07
N ASP A 213 -7.93 -5.67 -14.64
CA ASP A 213 -7.65 -7.00 -15.20
C ASP A 213 -6.58 -7.82 -14.44
N ARG A 214 -5.80 -7.22 -13.53
CA ARG A 214 -4.59 -7.84 -12.96
C ARG A 214 -4.37 -7.51 -11.48
N ARG A 215 -3.56 -8.33 -10.81
CA ARG A 215 -3.04 -8.00 -9.46
C ARG A 215 -1.97 -6.90 -9.58
N TRP A 216 -1.87 -6.03 -8.57
CA TRP A 216 -0.86 -4.96 -8.53
C TRP A 216 0.56 -5.49 -8.72
N SER A 217 0.87 -6.68 -8.19
CA SER A 217 2.20 -7.29 -8.29
C SER A 217 2.56 -7.66 -9.73
N THR A 218 1.58 -8.08 -10.54
CA THR A 218 1.76 -8.34 -11.97
C THR A 218 2.12 -7.05 -12.71
N VAL A 219 1.41 -5.96 -12.41
CA VAL A 219 1.64 -4.64 -13.03
C VAL A 219 3.05 -4.13 -12.73
N VAL A 220 3.46 -4.19 -11.46
CA VAL A 220 4.81 -3.78 -11.04
C VAL A 220 5.90 -4.60 -11.73
N ASN A 221 5.75 -5.93 -11.78
CA ASN A 221 6.76 -6.80 -12.40
C ASN A 221 6.93 -6.50 -13.90
N GLN A 222 5.83 -6.23 -14.61
CA GLN A 222 5.90 -5.81 -16.01
C GLN A 222 6.66 -4.50 -16.17
N ARG A 223 6.42 -3.51 -15.29
CA ARG A 223 7.12 -2.23 -15.35
C ARG A 223 8.60 -2.35 -14.99
N ALA A 224 8.93 -3.15 -13.99
CA ALA A 224 10.31 -3.43 -13.60
C ALA A 224 11.11 -4.05 -14.75
N ASN A 225 10.50 -4.97 -15.52
CA ASN A 225 11.15 -5.58 -16.68
C ASN A 225 11.48 -4.55 -17.78
N ILE A 226 10.58 -3.59 -18.04
CA ILE A 226 10.81 -2.52 -19.02
C ILE A 226 12.01 -1.66 -18.61
N ILE A 227 12.08 -1.25 -17.33
CA ILE A 227 13.20 -0.43 -16.84
C ILE A 227 14.52 -1.18 -16.91
N PHE A 228 14.50 -2.48 -16.58
CA PHE A 228 15.68 -3.32 -16.69
C PHE A 228 16.17 -3.38 -18.15
N GLN A 229 15.25 -3.57 -19.11
CA GLN A 229 15.57 -3.56 -20.54
C GLN A 229 16.12 -2.21 -21.02
N GLU A 230 15.49 -1.09 -20.63
CA GLU A 230 15.96 0.25 -20.96
C GLU A 230 17.36 0.53 -20.38
N THR A 231 17.59 0.13 -19.12
CA THR A 231 18.89 0.31 -18.45
C THR A 231 20.00 -0.51 -19.14
N MET A 232 19.71 -1.75 -19.51
CA MET A 232 20.66 -2.61 -20.25
C MET A 232 20.97 -2.05 -21.65
N ALA A 233 19.96 -1.55 -22.36
CA ALA A 233 20.17 -0.93 -23.68
C ALA A 233 21.05 0.34 -23.60
N VAL A 234 20.91 1.14 -22.54
CA VAL A 234 21.78 2.32 -22.29
C VAL A 234 23.21 1.90 -21.95
N CYS A 235 23.39 0.82 -21.18
CA CYS A 235 24.73 0.28 -20.93
C CYS A 235 25.39 -0.22 -22.23
N ASP A 236 24.68 -0.99 -23.05
CA ASP A 236 25.23 -1.54 -24.31
C ASP A 236 25.60 -0.43 -25.31
N THR A 237 24.81 0.64 -25.39
CA THR A 237 25.14 1.80 -26.24
C THR A 237 26.33 2.60 -25.72
N ALA A 238 26.55 2.66 -24.40
CA ALA A 238 27.75 3.27 -23.81
C ALA A 238 29.03 2.45 -24.06
N PHE A 239 28.92 1.11 -24.15
CA PHE A 239 30.03 0.22 -24.52
C PHE A 239 30.33 0.20 -26.02
N HIS A 240 29.40 0.68 -26.86
CA HIS A 240 29.56 0.76 -28.32
C HIS A 240 29.86 2.16 -28.86
N ALA A 241 30.15 3.15 -28.01
CA ALA A 241 30.71 4.42 -28.48
C ALA A 241 32.10 4.16 -29.09
N PRO A 242 32.28 4.26 -30.43
CA PRO A 242 33.59 4.10 -31.03
C PRO A 242 34.40 5.34 -30.66
N TYR A 243 35.66 5.13 -30.29
CA TYR A 243 36.69 6.15 -30.42
C TYR A 243 36.77 6.58 -31.90
N ALA A 244 35.95 7.55 -32.30
CA ALA A 244 36.12 8.26 -33.55
C ALA A 244 37.15 9.37 -33.30
N ARG A 245 38.39 9.09 -33.73
CA ARG A 245 39.45 10.08 -33.93
C ARG A 245 39.15 10.93 -35.16
#